data_AF-A0A126V1Y9-F1
#
_entry.id   AF-A0A126V1Y9-F1
#
_cell.length_a   1.000
_cell.length_b   1.000
_cell.length_c   1.000
_cell.angle_alpha   90.00
_cell.angle_beta   90.00
_cell.angle_gamma   90.00
#
_symmetry.space_group_name_H-M   'P 1'
#
loop_
_entity.id
_entity.type
_entity.pdbx_description
1 polymer ?
#
loop_
_entity_poly.entity_id
_entity_poly.type
_entity_poly.pdbx_seq_one_letter_code
_entity_poly.pdbx_strand_id
1 'polypeptide(L)'
;MNAGGSYYQKVANAYAGATVIVDLDGKIVAVNNAANEKFAFNLGDDFCASFMDPQAALLGLQESAAPNANHLFQIKLAGQETLAIFGTGVVPEPSQSFRGKPSVLLRLETQSALSSRFTSSPTDGLEDLNQRLRFEIERRLKLEMENATLEEKVKRDPKTSLLTRGGMDKALRAHVQETPDVPLIMIYLDLNGFKTINDNLGHDAGDLAIAEVGRILKENLRQDDIAARLGGDEFAVVLKGAQSRAQIQQFVLRLHDLICEPFDYTDPLTKQVHLIDLSFSAGVAKYPSDTKDVGLLTVFADRAMYSAKARGVPSENFTNIRPPRPQ
;
A
#
# COMPACT_ATOMS: atom_id res chain seq x y z
N MET A 1 58.81 -6.47 -36.71
CA MET A 1 57.33 -6.50 -36.69
C MET A 1 56.89 -6.44 -35.24
N ASN A 2 56.25 -5.33 -34.83
CA ASN A 2 55.99 -5.01 -33.43
C ASN A 2 54.94 -5.96 -32.82
N ALA A 3 55.24 -6.52 -31.65
CA ALA A 3 54.36 -7.41 -30.89
C ALA A 3 52.98 -6.81 -30.56
N GLY A 4 52.82 -5.48 -30.66
CA GLY A 4 51.61 -4.75 -30.30
C GLY A 4 50.53 -4.77 -31.37
N GLY A 5 50.91 -4.70 -32.64
CA GLY A 5 49.96 -4.82 -33.75
C GLY A 5 49.27 -6.19 -33.78
N SER A 6 49.97 -7.25 -33.36
CA SER A 6 49.44 -8.61 -33.27
C SER A 6 48.33 -8.76 -32.22
N TYR A 7 48.39 -8.01 -31.12
CA TYR A 7 47.37 -8.04 -30.07
C TYR A 7 46.08 -7.33 -30.49
N TYR A 8 46.17 -6.07 -30.91
CA TYR A 8 44.99 -5.31 -31.33
C TYR A 8 44.31 -5.96 -32.54
N GLN A 9 45.08 -6.55 -33.46
CA GLN A 9 44.52 -7.28 -34.59
C GLN A 9 43.76 -8.55 -34.16
N LYS A 10 44.26 -9.29 -33.14
CA LYS A 10 43.53 -10.43 -32.57
C LYS A 10 42.23 -9.99 -31.89
N VAL A 11 42.26 -8.88 -31.16
CA VAL A 11 41.07 -8.32 -30.51
C VAL A 11 40.04 -7.89 -31.56
N ALA A 12 40.44 -7.14 -32.59
CA ALA A 12 39.55 -6.71 -33.66
C ALA A 12 38.91 -7.89 -34.41
N ASN A 13 39.69 -8.94 -34.68
CA ASN A 13 39.22 -10.14 -35.37
C ASN A 13 38.29 -11.04 -34.52
N ALA A 14 38.26 -10.87 -33.19
CA ALA A 14 37.33 -11.61 -32.33
C ALA A 14 35.87 -11.14 -32.48
N TYR A 15 35.64 -9.97 -33.10
CA TYR A 15 34.30 -9.42 -33.33
C TYR A 15 33.83 -9.74 -34.75
N ALA A 16 32.61 -10.28 -34.86
CA ALA A 16 32.02 -10.71 -36.13
C ALA A 16 31.54 -9.56 -37.04
N GLY A 17 31.46 -8.32 -36.54
CA GLY A 17 31.04 -7.15 -37.31
C GLY A 17 32.22 -6.28 -37.77
N ALA A 18 32.00 -5.36 -38.71
CA ALA A 18 33.03 -4.42 -39.16
C ALA A 18 33.56 -3.59 -37.97
N THR A 19 34.80 -3.85 -37.56
CA THR A 19 35.39 -3.33 -36.32
C THR A 19 36.74 -2.68 -36.59
N VAL A 20 36.96 -1.51 -35.97
CA VAL A 20 38.19 -0.72 -36.00
C VAL A 20 38.59 -0.40 -34.57
N ILE A 21 39.90 -0.41 -34.27
CA ILE A 21 40.44 0.04 -33.00
C ILE A 21 41.27 1.30 -33.26
N VAL A 22 41.02 2.34 -32.46
CA VAL A 22 41.64 3.66 -32.60
C VAL A 22 42.33 4.05 -31.30
N ASP A 23 43.53 4.60 -31.36
CA ASP A 23 44.20 5.14 -30.18
C ASP A 23 43.65 6.54 -29.78
N LEU A 24 44.07 7.05 -28.62
CA LEU A 24 43.63 8.38 -28.15
C LEU A 24 44.13 9.55 -28.99
N ASP A 25 45.09 9.34 -29.89
CA ASP A 25 45.56 10.36 -30.84
C ASP A 25 44.72 10.33 -32.14
N GLY A 26 43.68 9.47 -32.20
CA GLY A 26 42.81 9.34 -33.35
C GLY A 26 43.42 8.52 -34.49
N LYS A 27 44.44 7.69 -34.23
CA LYS A 27 45.03 6.81 -35.25
C LYS A 27 44.46 5.40 -35.18
N ILE A 28 44.23 4.81 -36.33
CA ILE A 28 43.77 3.43 -36.43
C ILE A 28 44.93 2.48 -36.10
N VAL A 29 44.75 1.65 -35.07
CA VAL A 29 45.77 0.69 -34.62
C VAL A 29 45.45 -0.75 -35.03
N ALA A 30 44.19 -1.06 -35.36
CA ALA A 30 43.79 -2.34 -35.96
C ALA A 30 42.43 -2.25 -36.68
N VAL A 31 42.25 -3.07 -37.72
CA VAL A 31 41.00 -3.18 -38.49
C VAL A 31 40.75 -4.65 -38.83
N ASN A 32 39.54 -5.16 -38.60
CA ASN A 32 39.23 -6.55 -38.94
C ASN A 32 38.85 -6.72 -40.43
N ASN A 33 38.85 -7.97 -40.91
CA ASN A 33 38.56 -8.28 -42.31
C ASN A 33 37.19 -7.76 -42.75
N ALA A 34 36.17 -7.84 -41.91
CA ALA A 34 34.83 -7.35 -42.22
C ALA A 34 34.79 -5.83 -42.44
N ALA A 35 35.56 -5.05 -41.67
CA ALA A 35 35.68 -3.62 -41.88
C ALA A 35 36.51 -3.29 -43.13
N ASN A 36 37.61 -4.02 -43.35
CA ASN A 36 38.41 -3.86 -44.56
C ASN A 36 37.58 -4.18 -45.82
N GLU A 37 36.89 -5.32 -45.88
CA GLU A 37 36.08 -5.69 -47.05
C GLU A 37 34.96 -4.68 -47.33
N LYS A 38 34.35 -4.14 -46.26
CA LYS A 38 33.19 -3.25 -46.37
C LYS A 38 33.57 -1.79 -46.62
N PHE A 39 34.75 -1.35 -46.19
CA PHE A 39 35.14 0.07 -46.17
C PHE A 39 36.55 0.33 -46.75
N ALA A 40 37.13 -0.64 -47.47
CA ALA A 40 38.52 -0.76 -47.92
C ALA A 40 39.20 0.51 -48.47
N PHE A 41 38.44 1.43 -49.05
CA PHE A 41 38.98 2.54 -49.82
C PHE A 41 39.26 3.81 -49.03
N ASN A 42 38.77 3.95 -47.78
CA ASN A 42 38.78 5.24 -47.07
C ASN A 42 39.32 5.21 -45.63
N LEU A 43 39.72 4.06 -45.10
CA LEU A 43 40.21 3.92 -43.71
C LEU A 43 41.73 4.19 -43.58
N GLY A 44 42.22 5.29 -44.15
CA GLY A 44 43.61 5.73 -43.96
C GLY A 44 43.87 6.35 -42.57
N ASP A 45 45.13 6.60 -42.23
CA ASP A 45 45.53 7.15 -40.92
C ASP A 45 44.84 8.49 -40.58
N ASP A 46 44.47 9.29 -41.59
CA ASP A 46 43.82 10.61 -41.43
C ASP A 46 42.30 10.54 -41.16
N PHE A 47 41.70 9.35 -41.29
CA PHE A 47 40.25 9.11 -41.17
C PHE A 47 39.68 9.42 -39.79
N CYS A 48 40.42 9.11 -38.72
CA CYS A 48 39.94 9.23 -37.34
C CYS A 48 40.36 10.53 -36.64
N ALA A 49 41.52 11.10 -36.98
CA ALA A 49 42.04 12.32 -36.35
C ALA A 49 41.22 13.58 -36.65
N SER A 50 40.49 13.60 -37.77
CA SER A 50 39.78 14.78 -38.27
C SER A 50 38.30 14.86 -37.88
N PHE A 51 37.69 13.76 -37.41
CA PHE A 51 36.22 13.67 -37.28
C PHE A 51 35.69 13.08 -35.96
N MET A 52 36.57 12.73 -35.02
CA MET A 52 36.20 12.21 -33.70
C MET A 52 37.06 12.87 -32.63
N ASP A 53 36.49 13.22 -31.47
CA ASP A 53 37.26 13.54 -30.26
C ASP A 53 37.46 12.23 -29.45
N PRO A 54 38.65 11.61 -29.50
CA PRO A 54 38.87 10.31 -28.88
C PRO A 54 38.82 10.37 -27.35
N GLN A 55 39.12 11.54 -26.76
CA GLN A 55 39.09 11.73 -25.31
C GLN A 55 37.65 11.83 -24.80
N ALA A 56 36.78 12.55 -25.52
CA ALA A 56 35.36 12.61 -25.19
C ALA A 56 34.68 11.23 -25.32
N ALA A 57 35.04 10.44 -26.34
CA ALA A 57 34.54 9.09 -26.50
C ALA A 57 34.99 8.16 -25.36
N LEU A 58 36.26 8.27 -24.91
CA LEU A 58 36.78 7.51 -23.78
C LEU A 58 36.06 7.87 -22.47
N LEU A 59 35.85 9.17 -22.21
CA LEU A 59 35.20 9.65 -20.99
C LEU A 59 33.75 9.13 -20.91
N GLY A 60 32.99 9.20 -22.02
CA GLY A 60 31.62 8.69 -22.09
C GLY A 60 31.52 7.17 -21.89
N LEU A 61 32.54 6.41 -22.30
CA LEU A 61 32.61 4.97 -22.07
C LEU A 61 33.00 4.61 -20.62
N GLN A 62 33.76 5.48 -19.93
CA GLN A 62 34.18 5.27 -18.54
C GLN A 62 33.10 5.63 -17.52
N GLU A 63 32.25 6.62 -17.80
CA GLU A 63 31.15 7.03 -16.90
C GLU A 63 29.95 6.06 -16.90
N SER A 64 29.89 5.14 -17.87
CA SER A 64 28.77 4.19 -18.02
C SER A 64 28.99 2.93 -17.18
N ALA A 65 28.19 2.73 -16.12
CA ALA A 65 28.28 1.58 -15.20
C ALA A 65 27.83 0.22 -15.81
N ALA A 66 27.50 0.16 -17.10
CA ALA A 66 27.06 -1.06 -17.78
C ALA A 66 28.10 -1.55 -18.79
N PRO A 67 28.69 -2.76 -18.62
CA PRO A 67 29.79 -3.26 -19.45
C PRO A 67 29.44 -3.55 -20.93
N ASN A 68 28.21 -3.29 -21.37
CA ASN A 68 27.69 -3.56 -22.72
C ASN A 68 26.96 -2.36 -23.36
N ALA A 69 27.16 -1.13 -22.87
CA ALA A 69 26.49 0.04 -23.45
C ALA A 69 27.10 0.40 -24.82
N ASN A 70 26.31 0.27 -25.89
CA ASN A 70 26.68 0.75 -27.22
C ASN A 70 26.47 2.27 -27.29
N HIS A 71 27.54 3.06 -27.35
CA HIS A 71 27.44 4.51 -27.50
C HIS A 71 27.44 4.89 -28.98
N LEU A 72 26.43 5.67 -29.40
CA LEU A 72 26.24 6.08 -30.80
C LEU A 72 27.00 7.37 -31.08
N PHE A 73 27.91 7.33 -32.04
CA PHE A 73 28.59 8.49 -32.59
C PHE A 73 28.25 8.61 -34.08
N GLN A 74 27.90 9.80 -34.54
CA GLN A 74 27.69 10.06 -35.97
C GLN A 74 28.94 10.69 -36.56
N ILE A 75 29.49 10.08 -37.62
CA ILE A 75 30.63 10.62 -38.36
C ILE A 75 30.26 10.79 -39.82
N LYS A 76 30.54 11.98 -40.35
CA LYS A 76 30.32 12.32 -41.75
C LYS A 76 31.63 12.19 -42.51
N LEU A 77 31.68 11.29 -43.49
CA LEU A 77 32.87 11.13 -44.32
C LEU A 77 33.03 12.30 -45.28
N ALA A 78 34.29 12.70 -45.54
CA ALA A 78 34.60 13.70 -46.55
C ALA A 78 34.16 13.21 -47.94
N GLY A 79 33.00 13.68 -48.38
CA GLY A 79 32.46 13.44 -49.73
C GLY A 79 31.57 12.21 -49.93
N GLN A 80 31.12 11.50 -48.88
CA GLN A 80 30.21 10.33 -48.98
C GLN A 80 29.13 10.28 -47.87
N GLU A 81 28.38 9.16 -47.79
CA GLU A 81 27.34 8.87 -46.79
C GLU A 81 27.82 9.03 -45.33
N THR A 82 26.89 9.36 -44.44
CA THR A 82 27.16 9.44 -42.99
C THR A 82 27.23 8.02 -42.41
N LEU A 83 28.36 7.68 -41.77
CA LEU A 83 28.52 6.42 -41.04
C LEU A 83 28.15 6.64 -39.58
N ALA A 84 27.36 5.72 -39.02
CA ALA A 84 27.20 5.66 -37.58
C ALA A 84 28.23 4.69 -37.02
N ILE A 85 28.97 5.16 -36.03
CA ILE A 85 29.97 4.37 -35.33
C ILE A 85 29.44 4.08 -33.94
N PHE A 86 29.37 2.81 -33.57
CA PHE A 86 29.10 2.40 -32.20
C PHE A 86 30.42 2.18 -31.47
N GLY A 87 30.69 2.97 -30.43
CA GLY A 87 31.76 2.67 -29.49
C GLY A 87 31.27 1.62 -28.49
N THR A 88 31.94 0.47 -28.43
CA THR A 88 31.46 -0.67 -27.61
C THR A 88 32.43 -1.05 -26.49
N GLY A 89 33.51 -0.30 -26.26
CA GLY A 89 34.37 -0.50 -25.09
C GLY A 89 35.78 0.06 -25.21
N VAL A 90 36.49 0.05 -24.07
CA VAL A 90 37.92 0.35 -23.98
C VAL A 90 38.71 -0.97 -24.11
N VAL A 91 39.74 -1.01 -24.95
CA VAL A 91 40.59 -2.20 -25.07
C VAL A 91 41.62 -2.18 -23.93
N PRO A 92 41.58 -3.12 -22.97
CA PRO A 92 42.49 -3.11 -21.84
C PRO A 92 43.94 -3.39 -22.27
N GLU A 93 44.91 -2.78 -21.58
CA GLU A 93 46.34 -2.99 -21.85
C GLU A 93 46.76 -4.44 -21.54
N PRO A 94 47.50 -5.12 -22.44
CA PRO A 94 47.99 -6.46 -22.17
C PRO A 94 49.27 -6.41 -21.33
N SER A 95 49.14 -6.30 -20.00
CA SER A 95 50.20 -6.47 -18.98
C SER A 95 51.42 -5.51 -19.00
N GLN A 96 52.06 -5.34 -17.83
CA GLN A 96 53.08 -4.31 -17.52
C GLN A 96 54.32 -4.23 -18.43
N SER A 97 54.55 -5.21 -19.31
CA SER A 97 55.69 -5.22 -20.23
C SER A 97 55.41 -4.52 -21.57
N PHE A 98 54.21 -3.96 -21.76
CA PHE A 98 53.74 -3.38 -23.01
C PHE A 98 53.43 -1.88 -22.85
N ARG A 99 54.17 -0.99 -23.53
CA ARG A 99 53.80 0.43 -23.67
C ARG A 99 52.81 0.60 -24.82
N GLY A 100 51.58 0.07 -24.68
CA GLY A 100 50.47 0.39 -25.58
C GLY A 100 49.84 1.72 -25.17
N LYS A 101 49.32 2.51 -26.12
CA LYS A 101 48.49 3.69 -25.78
C LYS A 101 47.05 3.24 -25.55
N PRO A 102 46.26 3.90 -24.69
CA PRO A 102 44.85 3.57 -24.51
C PRO A 102 44.14 3.63 -25.86
N SER A 103 43.22 2.69 -26.11
CA SER A 103 42.57 2.56 -27.41
C SER A 103 41.09 2.21 -27.26
N VAL A 104 40.27 2.73 -28.16
CA VAL A 104 38.81 2.57 -28.20
C VAL A 104 38.44 1.62 -29.33
N LEU A 105 37.52 0.69 -29.04
CA LEU A 105 36.97 -0.23 -30.04
C LEU A 105 35.67 0.33 -30.63
N LEU A 106 35.66 0.45 -31.96
CA LEU A 106 34.61 1.07 -32.75
C LEU A 106 34.02 0.07 -33.74
N ARG A 107 32.70 -0.08 -33.75
CA ARG A 107 31.96 -0.88 -34.73
C ARG A 107 31.28 0.03 -35.75
N LEU A 108 31.57 -0.19 -37.03
CA LEU A 108 31.10 0.65 -38.13
C LEU A 108 29.78 0.12 -38.72
N GLU A 109 28.73 0.94 -38.76
CA GLU A 109 27.45 0.63 -39.41
C GLU A 109 26.99 1.75 -40.37
N THR A 110 26.30 1.38 -41.45
CA THR A 110 25.75 2.32 -42.45
C THR A 110 24.34 2.76 -42.05
N GLN A 111 23.90 3.96 -42.46
CA GLN A 111 22.59 4.51 -42.11
C GLN A 111 21.40 3.63 -42.57
N SER A 112 21.55 2.90 -43.67
CA SER A 112 20.55 1.93 -44.14
C SER A 112 20.40 0.72 -43.22
N ALA A 113 21.50 0.24 -42.61
CA ALA A 113 21.50 -0.87 -41.66
C ALA A 113 20.99 -0.47 -40.27
N LEU A 114 21.14 0.81 -39.90
CA LEU A 114 20.50 1.38 -38.71
C LEU A 114 18.98 1.40 -38.88
N SER A 115 18.51 1.88 -40.04
CA SER A 115 17.08 2.01 -40.32
C SER A 115 16.38 0.66 -40.24
N SER A 116 16.99 -0.43 -40.73
CA SER A 116 16.41 -1.78 -40.65
C SER A 116 16.38 -2.37 -39.23
N ARG A 117 17.33 -1.98 -38.36
CA ARG A 117 17.35 -2.38 -36.93
C ARG A 117 16.35 -1.60 -36.08
N PHE A 118 16.08 -0.34 -36.42
CA PHE A 118 15.06 0.47 -35.75
C PHE A 118 13.64 0.23 -36.31
N THR A 119 13.50 -0.55 -37.41
CA THR A 119 12.20 -0.97 -37.96
C THR A 119 11.68 -2.31 -37.42
N SER A 120 12.32 -2.95 -36.43
CA SER A 120 11.60 -3.93 -35.61
C SER A 120 10.65 -3.15 -34.68
N SER A 121 9.36 -3.33 -34.90
CA SER A 121 8.26 -2.42 -34.57
C SER A 121 8.30 -1.81 -33.14
N PRO A 122 8.29 -0.48 -32.99
CA PRO A 122 8.14 0.22 -31.70
C PRO A 122 6.84 -0.11 -30.97
N THR A 123 5.86 -0.70 -31.67
CA THR A 123 4.58 -1.12 -31.10
C THR A 123 4.77 -2.26 -30.11
N ASP A 124 5.59 -3.27 -30.39
CA ASP A 124 5.59 -4.52 -29.59
C ASP A 124 6.12 -4.31 -28.15
N GLY A 125 7.13 -3.46 -27.98
CA GLY A 125 7.64 -3.10 -26.65
C GLY A 125 6.71 -2.17 -25.87
N LEU A 126 5.99 -1.29 -26.57
CA LEU A 126 5.00 -0.41 -25.95
C LEU A 126 3.71 -1.18 -25.62
N GLU A 127 3.33 -2.16 -26.44
CA GLU A 127 2.23 -3.10 -26.22
C GLU A 127 2.52 -3.97 -25.00
N ASP A 128 3.73 -4.55 -24.90
CA ASP A 128 4.17 -5.34 -23.74
C ASP A 128 4.21 -4.49 -22.46
N LEU A 129 4.75 -3.27 -22.53
CA LEU A 129 4.75 -2.35 -21.39
C LEU A 129 3.32 -1.97 -20.97
N ASN A 130 2.43 -1.67 -21.92
CA ASN A 130 1.03 -1.36 -21.64
C ASN A 130 0.29 -2.55 -21.04
N GLN A 131 0.54 -3.77 -21.51
CA GLN A 131 -0.04 -4.99 -20.94
C GLN A 131 0.45 -5.21 -19.51
N ARG A 132 1.74 -5.05 -19.24
CA ARG A 132 2.30 -5.14 -17.88
C ARG A 132 1.73 -4.08 -16.94
N LEU A 133 1.60 -2.83 -17.40
CA LEU A 133 0.98 -1.76 -16.63
C LEU A 133 -0.49 -2.05 -16.30
N ARG A 134 -1.26 -2.54 -17.28
CA ARG A 134 -2.66 -2.95 -17.06
C ARG A 134 -2.77 -4.07 -16.03
N PHE A 135 -1.93 -5.09 -16.14
CA PHE A 135 -1.89 -6.19 -15.18
C PHE A 135 -1.55 -5.71 -13.77
N GLU A 136 -0.59 -4.79 -13.63
CA GLU A 136 -0.23 -4.23 -12.31
C GLU A 136 -1.35 -3.34 -11.74
N ILE A 137 -2.05 -2.56 -12.58
CA ILE A 137 -3.23 -1.79 -12.17
C ILE A 137 -4.35 -2.72 -11.68
N GLU A 138 -4.68 -3.75 -12.44
CA GLU A 138 -5.71 -4.74 -12.03
C GLU A 138 -5.33 -5.44 -10.73
N ARG A 139 -4.06 -5.81 -10.57
CA ARG A 139 -3.55 -6.42 -9.34
C ARG A 139 -3.68 -5.46 -8.15
N ARG A 140 -3.33 -4.19 -8.31
CA ARG A 140 -3.47 -3.18 -7.25
C ARG A 140 -4.93 -2.92 -6.88
N LEU A 141 -5.80 -2.78 -7.87
CA LEU A 141 -7.24 -2.62 -7.63
C LEU A 141 -7.81 -3.82 -6.86
N LYS A 142 -7.41 -5.04 -7.24
CA LYS A 142 -7.84 -6.25 -6.51
C LYS A 142 -7.36 -6.23 -5.06
N LEU A 143 -6.09 -5.89 -4.82
CA LEU A 143 -5.54 -5.77 -3.46
C LEU A 143 -6.24 -4.68 -2.65
N GLU A 144 -6.57 -3.53 -3.27
CA GLU A 144 -7.33 -2.45 -2.62
C GLU A 144 -8.74 -2.89 -2.26
N MET A 145 -9.45 -3.57 -3.16
CA MET A 145 -10.77 -4.12 -2.88
C MET A 145 -10.73 -5.17 -1.77
N GLU A 146 -9.75 -6.07 -1.78
CA GLU A 146 -9.57 -7.09 -0.74
C GLU A 146 -9.27 -6.44 0.62
N ASN A 147 -8.40 -5.43 0.66
CA ASN A 147 -8.13 -4.63 1.85
C ASN A 147 -9.38 -3.88 2.33
N ALA A 148 -10.16 -3.25 1.44
CA ALA A 148 -11.39 -2.58 1.80
C ALA A 148 -12.44 -3.54 2.39
N THR A 149 -12.51 -4.76 1.83
CA THR A 149 -13.42 -5.81 2.34
C THR A 149 -12.97 -6.32 3.71
N LEU A 150 -11.66 -6.48 3.92
CA LEU A 150 -11.09 -6.82 5.22
C LEU A 150 -11.34 -5.70 6.23
N GLU A 151 -11.20 -4.44 5.84
CA GLU A 151 -11.52 -3.29 6.68
C GLU A 151 -13.01 -3.27 7.06
N GLU A 152 -13.93 -3.55 6.14
CA GLU A 152 -15.36 -3.67 6.44
C GLU A 152 -15.64 -4.81 7.43
N LYS A 153 -14.97 -5.96 7.29
CA LYS A 153 -15.07 -7.07 8.25
C LYS A 153 -14.52 -6.73 9.62
N VAL A 154 -13.53 -5.84 9.71
CA VAL A 154 -12.99 -5.34 10.98
C VAL A 154 -13.93 -4.30 11.62
N LYS A 155 -14.76 -3.62 10.84
CA LYS A 155 -15.68 -2.59 11.34
C LYS A 155 -16.96 -3.14 11.97
N ARG A 156 -17.40 -4.35 11.63
CA ARG A 156 -18.67 -4.92 12.09
C ARG A 156 -18.47 -6.20 12.88
N ASP A 157 -19.18 -6.33 14.00
CA ASP A 157 -19.15 -7.54 14.82
C ASP A 157 -19.98 -8.66 14.15
N PRO A 158 -19.45 -9.87 14.00
CA PRO A 158 -20.11 -10.95 13.26
C PRO A 158 -21.36 -11.51 13.93
N LYS A 159 -21.50 -11.38 15.27
CA LYS A 159 -22.64 -11.93 16.01
C LYS A 159 -23.84 -10.97 16.03
N THR A 160 -23.58 -9.68 15.88
CA THR A 160 -24.59 -8.62 16.08
C THR A 160 -24.79 -7.73 14.86
N SER A 161 -23.86 -7.74 13.89
CA SER A 161 -23.78 -6.76 12.79
C SER A 161 -23.66 -5.30 13.23
N LEU A 162 -23.42 -5.04 14.53
CA LEU A 162 -23.12 -3.71 15.06
C LEU A 162 -21.68 -3.32 14.70
N LEU A 163 -21.30 -2.06 14.93
CA LEU A 163 -19.89 -1.70 14.78
C LEU A 163 -19.04 -2.41 15.84
N THR A 164 -17.79 -2.71 15.50
CA THR A 164 -16.77 -3.04 16.50
C THR A 164 -16.32 -1.78 17.22
N ARG A 165 -15.58 -1.91 18.33
CA ARG A 165 -14.90 -0.79 19.00
C ARG A 165 -14.11 0.07 18.01
N GLY A 166 -13.30 -0.54 17.14
CA GLY A 166 -12.52 0.18 16.14
C GLY A 166 -13.38 0.90 15.11
N GLY A 167 -14.48 0.28 14.66
CA GLY A 167 -15.46 0.89 13.76
C GLY A 167 -16.15 2.10 14.39
N MET A 168 -16.56 1.99 15.65
CA MET A 168 -17.14 3.08 16.42
C MET A 168 -16.15 4.24 16.59
N ASP A 169 -14.93 3.98 17.05
CA ASP A 169 -13.93 5.03 17.29
C ASP A 169 -13.61 5.83 16.01
N LYS A 170 -13.56 5.15 14.86
CA LYS A 170 -13.40 5.80 13.55
C LYS A 170 -14.61 6.70 13.23
N ALA A 171 -15.83 6.21 13.45
CA ALA A 171 -17.06 6.97 13.22
C ALA A 171 -17.17 8.21 14.13
N LEU A 172 -16.76 8.11 15.40
CA LEU A 172 -16.76 9.24 16.33
C LEU A 172 -15.75 10.32 15.93
N ARG A 173 -14.54 9.92 15.52
CA ARG A 173 -13.52 10.85 15.01
C ARG A 173 -14.00 11.57 13.75
N ALA A 174 -14.60 10.84 12.80
CA ALA A 174 -15.16 11.43 11.59
C ALA A 174 -16.27 12.44 11.92
N HIS A 175 -17.21 12.08 12.81
CA HIS A 175 -18.30 12.96 13.24
C HIS A 175 -17.78 14.29 13.83
N VAL A 176 -16.78 14.24 14.71
CA VAL A 176 -16.21 15.45 15.34
C VAL A 176 -15.44 16.31 14.33
N GLN A 177 -14.86 15.70 13.30
CA GLN A 177 -14.19 16.44 12.21
C GLN A 177 -15.20 17.11 11.27
N GLU A 178 -16.26 16.42 10.89
CA GLU A 178 -17.28 16.89 9.96
C GLU A 178 -18.25 17.89 10.60
N THR A 179 -18.59 17.67 11.87
CA THR A 179 -19.61 18.43 12.60
C THR A 179 -19.15 18.78 14.04
N PRO A 180 -18.12 19.64 14.19
CA PRO A 180 -17.47 19.89 15.49
C PRO A 180 -18.41 20.46 16.57
N ASP A 181 -19.47 21.17 16.15
CA ASP A 181 -20.45 21.79 17.05
C ASP A 181 -21.60 20.84 17.45
N VAL A 182 -21.70 19.66 16.83
CA VAL A 182 -22.77 18.69 17.13
C VAL A 182 -22.30 17.75 18.24
N PRO A 183 -22.90 17.82 19.44
CA PRO A 183 -22.46 17.01 20.57
C PRO A 183 -22.78 15.52 20.36
N LEU A 184 -22.05 14.69 21.09
CA LEU A 184 -22.25 13.23 21.14
C LEU A 184 -22.59 12.80 22.56
N ILE A 185 -23.54 11.89 22.70
CA ILE A 185 -23.87 11.27 23.98
C ILE A 185 -23.60 9.78 23.86
N MET A 186 -22.63 9.29 24.61
CA MET A 186 -22.33 7.88 24.69
C MET A 186 -23.04 7.24 25.87
N ILE A 187 -23.66 6.10 25.63
CA ILE A 187 -24.27 5.22 26.61
C ILE A 187 -23.51 3.89 26.51
N TYR A 188 -22.73 3.58 27.54
CA TYR A 188 -22.06 2.30 27.71
C TYR A 188 -23.02 1.31 28.37
N LEU A 189 -23.04 0.06 27.90
CA LEU A 189 -23.87 -1.02 28.41
C LEU A 189 -22.99 -2.24 28.72
N ASP A 190 -23.20 -2.88 29.87
CA ASP A 190 -22.53 -4.12 30.30
C ASP A 190 -23.62 -5.09 30.76
N LEU A 191 -23.74 -6.25 30.11
CA LEU A 191 -24.79 -7.21 30.48
C LEU A 191 -24.46 -7.85 31.83
N ASN A 192 -25.42 -7.85 32.75
CA ASN A 192 -25.27 -8.48 34.05
C ASN A 192 -25.54 -9.99 33.92
N GLY A 193 -24.72 -10.82 34.57
CA GLY A 193 -24.95 -12.27 34.63
C GLY A 193 -24.69 -13.03 33.33
N PHE A 194 -24.12 -12.39 32.30
CA PHE A 194 -23.85 -13.02 31.01
C PHE A 194 -22.97 -14.28 31.10
N LYS A 195 -21.98 -14.27 32.00
CA LYS A 195 -21.17 -15.46 32.28
C LYS A 195 -22.01 -16.64 32.78
N THR A 196 -22.99 -16.39 33.65
CA THR A 196 -23.90 -17.41 34.19
C THR A 196 -24.75 -18.05 33.10
N ILE A 197 -25.15 -17.29 32.07
CA ILE A 197 -25.86 -17.83 30.90
C ILE A 197 -24.96 -18.80 30.15
N ASN A 198 -23.71 -18.41 29.86
CA ASN A 198 -22.75 -19.30 29.20
C ASN A 198 -22.46 -20.56 30.01
N ASP A 199 -22.27 -20.41 31.32
CA ASP A 199 -21.91 -21.52 32.22
C ASP A 199 -23.08 -22.52 32.38
N ASN A 200 -24.32 -22.05 32.37
CA ASN A 200 -25.51 -22.89 32.59
C ASN A 200 -26.15 -23.44 31.30
N LEU A 201 -26.16 -22.66 30.22
CA LEU A 201 -26.89 -22.96 28.97
C LEU A 201 -25.97 -23.13 27.76
N GLY A 202 -24.66 -22.94 27.95
CA GLY A 202 -23.65 -23.05 26.90
C GLY A 202 -23.44 -21.76 26.10
N HIS A 203 -22.38 -21.76 25.28
CA HIS A 203 -22.01 -20.60 24.46
C HIS A 203 -23.02 -20.27 23.36
N ASP A 204 -23.77 -21.25 22.87
CA ASP A 204 -24.82 -21.02 21.87
C ASP A 204 -25.94 -20.12 22.43
N ALA A 205 -26.32 -20.32 23.69
CA ALA A 205 -27.26 -19.46 24.40
C ALA A 205 -26.70 -18.04 24.62
N GLY A 206 -25.43 -17.94 24.99
CA GLY A 206 -24.73 -16.66 25.12
C GLY A 206 -24.67 -15.90 23.80
N ASP A 207 -24.42 -16.60 22.70
CA ASP A 207 -24.37 -16.02 21.36
C ASP A 207 -25.74 -15.52 20.90
N LEU A 208 -26.81 -16.25 21.22
CA LEU A 208 -28.18 -15.81 20.99
C LEU A 208 -28.50 -14.55 21.80
N ALA A 209 -28.12 -14.50 23.08
CA ALA A 209 -28.31 -13.33 23.92
C ALA A 209 -27.60 -12.09 23.38
N ILE A 210 -26.34 -12.23 22.94
CA ILE A 210 -25.59 -11.16 22.29
C ILE A 210 -26.29 -10.70 21.00
N ALA A 211 -26.71 -11.65 20.17
CA ALA A 211 -27.38 -11.35 18.90
C ALA A 211 -28.69 -10.58 19.12
N GLU A 212 -29.46 -10.96 20.15
CA GLU A 212 -30.73 -10.33 20.49
C GLU A 212 -30.54 -8.89 20.98
N VAL A 213 -29.56 -8.64 21.86
CA VAL A 213 -29.19 -7.27 22.25
C VAL A 213 -28.77 -6.45 21.02
N GLY A 214 -27.98 -7.05 20.12
CA GLY A 214 -27.60 -6.43 18.85
C GLY A 214 -28.80 -6.01 17.99
N ARG A 215 -29.79 -6.89 17.87
CA ARG A 215 -31.05 -6.66 17.15
C ARG A 215 -31.84 -5.51 17.77
N ILE A 216 -32.06 -5.56 19.09
CA ILE A 216 -32.80 -4.54 19.84
C ILE A 216 -32.16 -3.16 19.65
N LEU A 217 -30.84 -3.06 19.81
CA LEU A 217 -30.14 -1.79 19.61
C LEU A 217 -30.30 -1.26 18.19
N LYS A 218 -30.18 -2.12 17.17
CA LYS A 218 -30.29 -1.72 15.77
C LYS A 218 -31.69 -1.22 15.41
N GLU A 219 -32.74 -1.83 15.93
CA GLU A 219 -34.14 -1.47 15.63
C GLU A 219 -34.61 -0.22 16.37
N ASN A 220 -33.95 0.15 17.48
CA ASN A 220 -34.40 1.23 18.36
C ASN A 220 -33.61 2.53 18.22
N LEU A 221 -32.71 2.59 17.23
CA LEU A 221 -31.86 3.75 16.92
C LEU A 221 -32.27 4.45 15.64
N ARG A 222 -31.98 5.76 15.58
CA ARG A 222 -32.16 6.54 14.34
C ARG A 222 -31.05 6.18 13.36
N GLN A 223 -31.26 6.50 12.09
CA GLN A 223 -30.29 6.24 11.02
C GLN A 223 -28.91 6.86 11.30
N ASP A 224 -28.86 8.01 11.97
CA ASP A 224 -27.61 8.70 12.26
C ASP A 224 -26.95 8.25 13.58
N ASP A 225 -27.69 7.59 14.46
CA ASP A 225 -27.16 7.11 15.74
C ASP A 225 -26.25 5.89 15.51
N ILE A 226 -25.38 5.61 16.47
CA ILE A 226 -24.37 4.57 16.37
C ILE A 226 -24.63 3.49 17.42
N ALA A 227 -24.62 2.23 17.02
CA ALA A 227 -24.55 1.07 17.92
C ALA A 227 -23.28 0.27 17.65
N ALA A 228 -22.62 -0.14 18.73
CA ALA A 228 -21.39 -0.90 18.68
C ALA A 228 -21.36 -2.00 19.74
N ARG A 229 -20.72 -3.13 19.42
CA ARG A 229 -20.26 -4.11 20.39
C ARG A 229 -18.77 -3.91 20.62
N LEU A 230 -18.40 -3.70 21.88
CA LEU A 230 -17.04 -3.33 22.25
C LEU A 230 -16.15 -4.55 22.51
N GLY A 231 -16.76 -5.67 22.89
CA GLY A 231 -16.13 -6.95 23.20
C GLY A 231 -16.96 -7.71 24.24
N GLY A 232 -16.92 -9.04 24.24
CA GLY A 232 -17.67 -9.83 25.24
C GLY A 232 -19.17 -9.48 25.28
N ASP A 233 -19.62 -9.06 26.45
CA ASP A 233 -20.95 -8.59 26.83
C ASP A 233 -21.09 -7.05 26.90
N GLU A 234 -20.11 -6.32 26.38
CA GLU A 234 -20.08 -4.86 26.41
C GLU A 234 -20.57 -4.25 25.09
N PHE A 235 -21.46 -3.27 25.22
CA PHE A 235 -22.05 -2.53 24.10
C PHE A 235 -21.96 -1.02 24.31
N ALA A 236 -22.07 -0.27 23.22
CA ALA A 236 -22.20 1.18 23.26
C ALA A 236 -23.26 1.65 22.28
N VAL A 237 -24.00 2.67 22.71
CA VAL A 237 -24.86 3.50 21.88
C VAL A 237 -24.30 4.91 21.88
N VAL A 238 -24.24 5.56 20.71
CA VAL A 238 -23.90 6.97 20.59
C VAL A 238 -25.01 7.71 19.89
N LEU A 239 -25.67 8.60 20.64
CA LEU A 239 -26.70 9.50 20.14
C LEU A 239 -26.04 10.77 19.63
N LYS A 240 -26.40 11.18 18.40
CA LYS A 240 -25.89 12.42 17.81
C LYS A 240 -26.83 13.59 18.10
N GLY A 241 -26.24 14.74 18.39
CA GLY A 241 -26.96 15.98 18.67
C GLY A 241 -27.33 16.16 20.14
N ALA A 242 -27.83 17.35 20.45
CA ALA A 242 -28.14 17.72 21.82
C ALA A 242 -29.37 16.96 22.33
N GLN A 243 -29.22 16.27 23.47
CA GLN A 243 -30.33 15.67 24.19
C GLN A 243 -30.36 16.21 25.63
N SER A 244 -31.57 16.56 26.07
CA SER A 244 -31.83 16.83 27.47
C SER A 244 -31.58 15.57 28.30
N ARG A 245 -31.34 15.78 29.60
CA ARG A 245 -31.20 14.67 30.55
C ARG A 245 -32.42 13.74 30.56
N ALA A 246 -33.63 14.30 30.50
CA ALA A 246 -34.86 13.52 30.50
C ALA A 246 -34.98 12.63 29.24
N GLN A 247 -34.60 13.14 28.07
CA GLN A 247 -34.59 12.36 26.83
C GLN A 247 -33.62 11.19 26.89
N ILE A 248 -32.42 11.41 27.42
CA ILE A 248 -31.43 10.33 27.59
C ILE A 248 -31.98 9.28 28.56
N GLN A 249 -32.55 9.70 29.69
CA GLN A 249 -33.12 8.78 30.67
C GLN A 249 -34.27 7.96 30.08
N GLN A 250 -35.21 8.60 29.38
CA GLN A 250 -36.31 7.89 28.70
C GLN A 250 -35.79 6.90 27.66
N PHE A 251 -34.75 7.28 26.91
CA PHE A 251 -34.13 6.39 25.94
C PHE A 251 -33.53 5.14 26.61
N VAL A 252 -32.80 5.30 27.71
CA VAL A 252 -32.20 4.15 28.40
C VAL A 252 -33.25 3.30 29.10
N LEU A 253 -34.30 3.89 29.69
CA LEU A 253 -35.43 3.14 30.25
C LEU A 253 -36.13 2.29 29.18
N ARG A 254 -36.37 2.86 28.00
CA ARG A 254 -36.93 2.10 26.88
C ARG A 254 -36.03 0.94 26.45
N LEU A 255 -34.71 1.15 26.40
CA LEU A 255 -33.78 0.05 26.11
C LEU A 255 -33.76 -1.00 27.21
N HIS A 256 -33.90 -0.58 28.47
CA HIS A 256 -34.04 -1.47 29.61
C HIS A 256 -35.26 -2.37 29.46
N ASP A 257 -36.44 -1.80 29.23
CA ASP A 257 -37.69 -2.57 29.09
C ASP A 257 -37.61 -3.59 27.95
N LEU A 258 -36.92 -3.26 26.85
CA LEU A 258 -36.77 -4.13 25.70
C LEU A 258 -35.71 -5.22 25.90
N ILE A 259 -34.54 -4.89 26.46
CA ILE A 259 -33.44 -5.85 26.65
C ILE A 259 -33.75 -6.81 27.80
N CYS A 260 -34.47 -6.33 28.82
CA CYS A 260 -34.87 -7.14 29.97
C CYS A 260 -36.15 -7.95 29.72
N GLU A 261 -36.72 -7.91 28.52
CA GLU A 261 -37.82 -8.79 28.15
C GLU A 261 -37.28 -10.22 28.00
N PRO A 262 -37.74 -11.20 28.80
CA PRO A 262 -37.22 -12.56 28.72
C PRO A 262 -37.59 -13.22 27.38
N PHE A 263 -36.69 -14.03 26.84
CA PHE A 263 -36.91 -14.73 25.58
C PHE A 263 -36.48 -16.20 25.64
N ASP A 264 -37.07 -17.01 24.76
CA ASP A 264 -36.87 -18.45 24.74
C ASP A 264 -35.56 -18.84 24.02
N TYR A 265 -34.80 -19.74 24.64
CA TYR A 265 -33.70 -20.48 24.04
C TYR A 265 -34.02 -21.97 24.04
N THR A 266 -34.04 -22.59 22.86
CA THR A 266 -34.21 -24.04 22.74
C THR A 266 -32.84 -24.70 22.61
N ASP A 267 -32.47 -25.53 23.58
CA ASP A 267 -31.23 -26.30 23.53
C ASP A 267 -31.25 -27.26 22.32
N PRO A 268 -30.26 -27.19 21.43
CA PRO A 268 -30.25 -27.95 20.19
C PRO A 268 -30.13 -29.46 20.40
N LEU A 269 -29.53 -29.90 21.51
CA LEU A 269 -29.29 -31.29 21.86
C LEU A 269 -30.45 -31.89 22.65
N THR A 270 -30.88 -31.19 23.71
CA THR A 270 -31.91 -31.71 24.64
C THR A 270 -33.33 -31.37 24.20
N LYS A 271 -33.49 -30.40 23.29
CA LYS A 271 -34.78 -29.81 22.88
C LYS A 271 -35.55 -29.15 24.03
N GLN A 272 -34.90 -28.92 25.15
CA GLN A 272 -35.48 -28.20 26.28
C GLN A 272 -35.53 -26.70 25.98
N VAL A 273 -36.64 -26.05 26.32
CA VAL A 273 -36.79 -24.60 26.25
C VAL A 273 -36.36 -24.00 27.60
N HIS A 274 -35.48 -23.03 27.54
CA HIS A 274 -35.00 -22.24 28.67
C HIS A 274 -35.38 -20.79 28.46
N LEU A 275 -35.82 -20.12 29.52
CA LEU A 275 -36.05 -18.69 29.48
C LEU A 275 -34.74 -17.97 29.82
N ILE A 276 -34.27 -17.12 28.90
CA ILE A 276 -33.13 -16.25 29.14
C ILE A 276 -33.67 -14.92 29.65
N ASP A 277 -33.22 -14.53 30.84
CA ASP A 277 -33.48 -13.23 31.45
C ASP A 277 -32.17 -12.43 31.47
N LEU A 278 -32.20 -11.24 30.88
CA LEU A 278 -31.05 -10.35 30.77
C LEU A 278 -31.32 -9.09 31.58
N SER A 279 -30.26 -8.52 32.13
CA SER A 279 -30.26 -7.11 32.52
C SER A 279 -28.92 -6.52 32.15
N PHE A 280 -28.80 -5.20 32.19
CA PHE A 280 -27.54 -4.53 31.94
C PHE A 280 -27.32 -3.38 32.89
N SER A 281 -26.07 -3.08 33.19
CA SER A 281 -25.65 -1.83 33.81
C SER A 281 -25.31 -0.82 32.71
N ALA A 282 -25.57 0.47 32.94
CA ALA A 282 -25.22 1.49 31.96
C ALA A 282 -24.59 2.75 32.55
N GLY A 283 -23.81 3.44 31.73
CA GLY A 283 -23.12 4.68 32.06
C GLY A 283 -23.17 5.66 30.90
N VAL A 284 -23.27 6.95 31.22
CA VAL A 284 -23.44 8.00 30.21
C VAL A 284 -22.31 9.00 30.30
N ALA A 285 -21.76 9.38 29.14
CA ALA A 285 -20.84 10.49 28.99
C ALA A 285 -21.18 11.33 27.77
N LYS A 286 -20.80 12.61 27.80
CA LYS A 286 -21.14 13.60 26.77
C LYS A 286 -19.89 14.30 26.25
N TYR A 287 -19.79 14.40 24.93
CA TYR A 287 -18.84 15.25 24.25
C TYR A 287 -19.52 16.54 23.78
N PRO A 288 -18.93 17.73 23.99
CA PRO A 288 -17.65 17.97 24.66
C PRO A 288 -17.73 18.23 26.18
N SER A 289 -18.89 18.06 26.83
CA SER A 289 -19.10 18.56 28.20
C SER A 289 -18.36 17.79 29.30
N ASP A 290 -18.21 16.46 29.16
CA ASP A 290 -17.48 15.63 30.13
C ASP A 290 -16.01 15.45 29.72
N THR A 291 -15.72 15.50 28.41
CA THR A 291 -14.36 15.46 27.85
C THR A 291 -14.29 16.26 26.55
N LYS A 292 -13.17 16.95 26.31
CA LYS A 292 -12.85 17.60 25.04
C LYS A 292 -12.11 16.69 24.04
N ASP A 293 -11.71 15.50 24.50
CA ASP A 293 -11.13 14.47 23.64
C ASP A 293 -12.17 13.37 23.42
N VAL A 294 -12.61 13.22 22.16
CA VAL A 294 -13.59 12.20 21.76
C VAL A 294 -13.07 10.78 21.99
N GLY A 295 -11.74 10.57 21.94
CA GLY A 295 -11.12 9.27 22.22
C GLY A 295 -11.28 8.84 23.69
N LEU A 296 -11.52 9.79 24.60
CA LEU A 296 -11.78 9.49 26.00
C LEU A 296 -13.27 9.25 26.30
N LEU A 297 -14.19 9.50 25.37
CA LEU A 297 -15.63 9.43 25.62
C LEU A 297 -16.07 8.06 26.15
N THR A 298 -15.52 6.97 25.59
CA THR A 298 -15.75 5.59 26.05
C THR A 298 -15.28 5.35 27.47
N VAL A 299 -14.11 5.90 27.84
CA VAL A 299 -13.55 5.76 29.19
C VAL A 299 -14.42 6.47 30.23
N PHE A 300 -14.96 7.64 29.89
CA PHE A 300 -15.84 8.37 30.80
C PHE A 300 -17.19 7.66 30.98
N ALA A 301 -17.75 7.09 29.91
CA ALA A 301 -19.02 6.36 29.98
C ALA A 301 -18.89 5.06 30.78
N ASP A 302 -17.82 4.29 30.56
CA ASP A 302 -17.49 3.09 31.34
C ASP A 302 -17.31 3.40 32.84
N ARG A 303 -16.53 4.44 33.17
CA ARG A 303 -16.38 4.87 34.58
C ARG A 303 -17.70 5.27 35.23
N ALA A 304 -18.58 5.93 34.48
CA ALA A 304 -19.91 6.28 34.97
C ALA A 304 -20.76 5.03 35.25
N MET A 305 -20.69 4.02 34.37
CA MET A 305 -21.36 2.74 34.53
C MET A 305 -20.84 1.99 35.77
N TYR A 306 -19.51 1.85 35.89
CA TYR A 306 -18.89 1.15 37.02
C TYR A 306 -19.25 1.82 38.35
N SER A 307 -19.26 3.16 38.37
CA SER A 307 -19.68 3.94 39.53
C SER A 307 -21.15 3.76 39.91
N ALA A 308 -22.04 3.47 38.95
CA ALA A 308 -23.45 3.18 39.19
C ALA A 308 -23.62 1.75 39.74
N LYS A 309 -22.92 0.78 39.11
CA LYS A 309 -22.89 -0.64 39.53
C LYS A 309 -22.41 -0.80 40.98
N ALA A 310 -21.35 -0.10 41.37
CA ALA A 310 -20.80 -0.13 42.73
C ALA A 310 -21.74 0.44 43.81
N ARG A 311 -22.72 1.29 43.42
CA ARG A 311 -23.69 1.88 44.35
C ARG A 311 -24.99 1.07 44.45
N GLY A 312 -25.08 -0.07 43.76
CA GLY A 312 -26.31 -0.87 43.69
C GLY A 312 -27.48 -0.10 43.09
N VAL A 313 -27.20 0.95 42.31
CA VAL A 313 -28.23 1.76 41.66
C VAL A 313 -28.67 0.99 40.42
N PRO A 314 -29.91 0.48 40.35
CA PRO A 314 -30.41 -0.17 39.14
C PRO A 314 -30.36 0.82 37.98
N SER A 315 -30.32 0.29 36.77
CA SER A 315 -30.40 1.04 35.51
C SER A 315 -31.59 2.00 35.49
N GLU A 316 -32.62 1.77 36.29
CA GLU A 316 -33.78 2.64 36.42
C GLU A 316 -33.50 4.00 37.09
N ASN A 317 -32.39 4.14 37.83
CA ASN A 317 -32.06 5.30 38.64
C ASN A 317 -30.83 6.09 38.11
N PHE A 318 -30.89 6.57 36.86
CA PHE A 318 -29.92 7.53 36.29
C PHE A 318 -29.99 8.94 36.94
N THR A 319 -29.87 9.03 38.26
CA THR A 319 -29.84 10.29 39.00
C THR A 319 -28.42 10.89 39.14
N ASN A 320 -27.36 10.20 38.70
CA ASN A 320 -25.99 10.73 38.72
C ASN A 320 -25.26 10.68 37.37
N ILE A 321 -25.65 11.55 36.44
CA ILE A 321 -24.94 11.83 35.17
C ILE A 321 -23.78 12.81 35.42
N ARG A 322 -22.88 12.51 36.35
CA ARG A 322 -21.63 13.25 36.49
C ARG A 322 -20.49 12.28 36.74
N PRO A 323 -19.43 12.27 35.90
CA PRO A 323 -18.19 11.65 36.31
C PRO A 323 -17.67 12.36 37.57
N PRO A 324 -17.02 11.65 38.52
CA PRO A 324 -16.29 12.31 39.59
C PRO A 324 -15.26 13.27 38.97
N ARG A 325 -15.18 14.51 39.47
CA ARG A 325 -14.12 15.43 39.04
C ARG A 325 -12.77 14.78 39.36
N PRO A 326 -11.79 14.77 38.44
CA PRO A 326 -10.43 14.40 38.81
C PRO A 326 -9.95 15.35 39.92
N GLN A 327 -9.39 14.76 40.98
CA GLN A 327 -8.63 15.51 42.00
C GLN A 327 -7.30 15.96 41.43
#